data_AF-A0A968PCG8-F1
#
_entry.id   AF-A0A968PCG8-F1
#
_cell.length_a   1.000
_cell.length_b   1.000
_cell.length_c   1.000
_cell.angle_alpha   90.00
_cell.angle_beta   90.00
_cell.angle_gamma   90.00
#
_symmetry.space_group_name_H-M   'P 1'
#
loop_
_entity.id
_entity.type
_entity.pdbx_description
1 polymer ?
#
loop_
_entity_poly.entity_id
_entity_poly.type
_entity_poly.pdbx_seq_one_letter_code
_entity_poly.pdbx_strand_id
1 'polypeptide(L)'
;MAIFNSGNTSWHTVNLDESITNQALMIRNDRVQINSGQNNYQLTQPYHSMCVGMYSGEEGRLEYLGNLFPRSVQVGYNQGSTGYFHLTGPGTTMDLGVGGFGNQGFLEIGIEGTGDARISDGASASVHWIKLGLWNNASGTLHVTDQAQLTCNFNEVILIGERGQGTLIVDQGGKVLGTYILSATNTEAGTLTPTGTILVDGIGSDLTMEHQIELGNDGMGVMTVRNGATASTGDFGGMVVGVNGQGELNIESGGVLTSTGDSTIGLGIDSTGRAKVSGLGSKWDISAATLTVGFAGNGGTLHMGGDPGLLVSDRGLVETGQLHLGVYDLNLMMSRTRFRSIKELAFSPSVVRNRRIACLSRRCRS
;
A
#
# COMPACT_ATOMS: atom_id res chain seq x y z
N MET A 1 8.19 0.49 32.70
CA MET A 1 7.94 1.45 31.62
C MET A 1 9.26 2.13 31.31
N ALA A 2 9.68 2.13 30.05
CA ALA A 2 10.89 2.81 29.62
C ALA A 2 10.51 4.10 28.87
N ILE A 3 11.04 5.25 29.31
CA ILE A 3 10.80 6.55 28.68
C ILE A 3 12.15 7.21 28.44
N PHE A 4 12.41 7.59 27.19
CA PHE A 4 13.57 8.38 26.78
C PHE A 4 13.06 9.75 26.37
N ASN A 5 13.52 10.79 27.08
CA ASN A 5 13.11 12.18 26.90
C ASN A 5 14.17 13.17 27.39
N SER A 6 15.37 13.04 26.85
CA SER A 6 16.51 13.88 27.27
C SER A 6 16.60 15.22 26.54
N GLY A 7 15.92 15.38 25.39
CA GLY A 7 16.15 16.52 24.49
C GLY A 7 17.45 16.42 23.69
N ASN A 8 18.16 15.29 23.79
CA ASN A 8 19.42 15.10 23.10
C ASN A 8 19.19 14.80 21.61
N THR A 9 20.05 15.39 20.79
CA THR A 9 20.07 15.18 19.33
C THR A 9 21.14 14.17 18.90
N SER A 10 21.97 13.69 19.84
CA SER A 10 22.93 12.61 19.64
C SER A 10 22.30 11.26 19.96
N TRP A 11 22.79 10.20 19.31
CA TRP A 11 22.32 8.84 19.56
C TRP A 11 22.75 8.32 20.93
N HIS A 12 21.80 7.75 21.66
CA HIS A 12 22.00 6.95 22.86
C HIS A 12 21.86 5.46 22.54
N THR A 13 22.93 4.70 22.73
CA THR A 13 22.89 3.24 22.50
C THR A 13 22.59 2.51 23.81
N VAL A 14 21.60 1.61 23.76
CA VAL A 14 21.21 0.72 24.84
C VAL A 14 21.45 -0.72 24.38
N ASN A 15 22.40 -1.40 25.01
CA ASN A 15 22.66 -2.83 24.77
C ASN A 15 21.98 -3.63 25.87
N LEU A 16 21.23 -4.67 25.50
CA LEU A 16 20.56 -5.54 26.47
C LEU A 16 21.43 -6.74 26.81
N ASP A 17 21.83 -6.84 28.08
CA ASP A 17 22.58 -7.99 28.59
C ASP A 17 21.67 -9.19 28.88
N GLU A 18 20.36 -8.96 29.02
CA GLU A 18 19.33 -9.97 29.27
C GLU A 18 18.02 -9.64 28.55
N SER A 19 17.09 -10.60 28.51
CA SER A 19 15.74 -10.36 27.96
C SER A 19 14.94 -9.46 28.89
N ILE A 20 14.29 -8.44 28.32
CA ILE A 20 13.54 -7.44 29.06
C ILE A 20 12.05 -7.55 28.76
N THR A 21 11.26 -7.51 29.84
CA THR A 21 9.82 -7.33 29.77
C THR A 21 9.45 -5.96 30.28
N ASN A 22 8.66 -5.22 29.51
CA ASN A 22 8.20 -3.88 29.87
C ASN A 22 6.69 -3.71 29.66
N GLN A 23 6.17 -2.68 30.31
CA GLN A 23 4.79 -2.26 30.08
C GLN A 23 4.66 -1.39 28.82
N ALA A 24 5.59 -0.47 28.60
CA ALA A 24 5.62 0.40 27.43
C ALA A 24 7.07 0.86 27.15
N LEU A 25 7.31 1.29 25.91
CA LEU A 25 8.53 1.98 25.47
C LEU A 25 8.13 3.29 24.80
N MET A 26 8.65 4.42 25.30
CA MET A 26 8.35 5.75 24.76
C MET A 26 9.65 6.47 24.42
N ILE A 27 9.80 6.87 23.15
CA ILE A 27 10.91 7.72 22.69
C ILE A 27 10.35 9.09 22.32
N ARG A 28 10.74 10.11 23.08
CA ARG A 28 10.24 11.50 23.00
C ARG A 28 11.43 12.44 23.00
N ASN A 29 11.55 13.40 22.08
CA ASN A 29 12.70 14.34 22.02
C ASN A 29 14.07 13.66 22.18
N ASP A 30 14.25 12.51 21.56
CA ASP A 30 15.42 11.67 21.80
C ASP A 30 15.72 10.78 20.60
N ARG A 31 16.95 10.27 20.54
CA ARG A 31 17.44 9.35 19.51
C ARG A 31 18.08 8.15 20.18
N VAL A 32 17.41 7.02 20.09
CA VAL A 32 17.78 5.81 20.85
C VAL A 32 18.01 4.66 19.89
N GLN A 33 19.19 4.05 19.99
CA GLN A 33 19.47 2.78 19.35
C GLN A 33 19.38 1.69 20.42
N ILE A 34 18.51 0.70 20.23
CA ILE A 34 18.41 -0.46 21.11
C ILE A 34 18.96 -1.67 20.38
N ASN A 35 19.97 -2.30 20.96
CA ASN A 35 20.52 -3.56 20.51
C ASN A 35 20.21 -4.65 21.53
N SER A 36 19.30 -5.55 21.16
CA SER A 36 18.92 -6.69 21.98
C SER A 36 19.74 -7.95 21.69
N GLY A 37 20.53 -7.97 20.61
CA GLY A 37 21.28 -9.16 20.20
C GLY A 37 20.35 -10.37 20.03
N GLN A 38 20.56 -11.41 20.86
CA GLN A 38 19.70 -12.60 20.90
C GLN A 38 18.62 -12.53 22.00
N ASN A 39 18.66 -11.49 22.85
CA ASN A 39 17.70 -11.27 23.90
C ASN A 39 16.38 -10.73 23.34
N ASN A 40 15.29 -10.94 24.07
CA ASN A 40 13.97 -10.46 23.69
C ASN A 40 13.66 -9.15 24.41
N TYR A 41 13.10 -8.17 23.69
CA TYR A 41 12.41 -7.05 24.31
C TYR A 41 10.90 -7.21 24.10
N GLN A 42 10.16 -7.45 25.17
CA GLN A 42 8.74 -7.77 25.11
C GLN A 42 7.87 -6.74 25.83
N LEU A 43 6.75 -6.35 25.22
CA LEU A 43 5.71 -5.56 25.86
C LEU A 43 4.53 -6.45 26.29
N THR A 44 4.24 -6.49 27.59
CA THR A 44 3.31 -7.50 28.15
C THR A 44 1.84 -7.09 28.27
N GLN A 45 1.50 -5.81 28.20
CA GLN A 45 0.13 -5.35 28.44
C GLN A 45 -0.63 -5.05 27.14
N PRO A 46 -1.91 -5.48 27.05
CA PRO A 46 -2.72 -5.44 25.83
C PRO A 46 -3.01 -4.02 25.30
N TYR A 47 -2.89 -2.99 26.14
CA TYR A 47 -3.24 -1.60 25.81
C TYR A 47 -2.03 -0.66 25.76
N HIS A 48 -0.82 -1.17 25.83
CA HIS A 48 0.37 -0.34 25.85
C HIS A 48 1.22 -0.53 24.60
N SER A 49 1.36 0.57 23.88
CA SER A 49 2.14 0.65 22.65
C SER A 49 3.60 0.99 22.91
N MET A 50 4.46 0.61 21.97
CA MET A 50 5.68 1.36 21.72
C MET A 50 5.30 2.66 21.02
N CYS A 51 5.69 3.81 21.58
CA CYS A 51 5.42 5.12 20.98
C CYS A 51 6.73 5.83 20.64
N VAL A 52 6.86 6.29 19.41
CA VAL A 52 8.00 7.08 18.94
C VAL A 52 7.48 8.42 18.41
N GLY A 53 7.81 9.52 19.10
CA GLY A 53 7.22 10.83 18.83
C GLY A 53 5.76 10.88 19.24
N MET A 54 5.49 11.17 20.53
CA MET A 54 4.14 11.05 21.09
C MET A 54 3.39 12.38 21.12
N TYR A 55 3.93 13.41 21.77
CA TYR A 55 3.20 14.66 21.99
C TYR A 55 3.56 15.74 20.97
N SER A 56 2.68 16.74 20.86
CA SER A 56 2.88 17.88 19.96
C SER A 56 4.21 18.58 20.23
N GLY A 57 4.96 18.88 19.16
CA GLY A 57 6.29 19.49 19.26
C GLY A 57 7.41 18.52 19.60
N GLU A 58 7.12 17.23 19.83
CA GLU A 58 8.15 16.23 20.12
C GLU A 58 8.67 15.52 18.86
N GLU A 59 9.98 15.27 18.81
CA GLU A 59 10.62 14.40 17.81
C GLU A 59 11.24 13.16 18.49
N GLY A 60 10.75 11.97 18.19
CA GLY A 60 11.35 10.71 18.68
C GLY A 60 12.01 9.92 17.55
N ARG A 61 13.17 9.32 17.81
CA ARG A 61 13.83 8.39 16.87
C ARG A 61 14.26 7.10 17.56
N LEU A 62 13.83 5.97 17.03
CA LEU A 62 14.20 4.65 17.50
C LEU A 62 14.82 3.86 16.36
N GLU A 63 16.05 3.40 16.56
CA GLU A 63 16.65 2.34 15.77
C GLU A 63 16.70 1.06 16.62
N TYR A 64 16.21 -0.06 16.08
CA TYR A 64 16.11 -1.31 16.82
C TYR A 64 16.78 -2.46 16.08
N LEU A 65 17.62 -3.20 16.81
CA LEU A 65 18.32 -4.41 16.37
C LEU A 65 18.07 -5.58 17.32
N GLY A 66 17.84 -6.77 16.77
CA GLY A 66 17.56 -8.02 17.50
C GLY A 66 16.07 -8.37 17.60
N ASN A 67 15.63 -9.02 18.69
CA ASN A 67 14.29 -9.58 18.80
C ASN A 67 13.32 -8.66 19.54
N LEU A 68 12.32 -8.14 18.83
CA LEU A 68 11.30 -7.22 19.34
C LEU A 68 9.91 -7.86 19.34
N PHE A 69 9.25 -7.88 20.48
CA PHE A 69 7.90 -8.40 20.65
C PHE A 69 6.97 -7.33 21.26
N PRO A 70 6.64 -6.27 20.51
CA PRO A 70 5.71 -5.25 21.00
C PRO A 70 4.27 -5.78 20.86
N ARG A 71 3.31 -5.11 21.49
CA ARG A 71 1.89 -5.33 21.16
C ARG A 71 1.42 -4.42 20.04
N SER A 72 1.99 -3.23 19.97
CA SER A 72 1.73 -2.26 18.93
C SER A 72 2.92 -1.32 18.82
N VAL A 73 3.12 -0.76 17.64
CA VAL A 73 4.13 0.27 17.36
C VAL A 73 3.41 1.46 16.76
N GLN A 74 3.56 2.61 17.41
CA GLN A 74 2.90 3.86 17.07
C GLN A 74 3.97 4.93 16.84
N VAL A 75 3.96 5.53 15.66
CA VAL A 75 5.02 6.45 15.21
C VAL A 75 4.39 7.76 14.76
N GLY A 76 4.73 8.88 15.41
CA GLY A 76 4.09 10.17 15.15
C GLY A 76 2.62 10.18 15.61
N TYR A 77 2.41 10.15 16.93
CA TYR A 77 1.09 9.94 17.52
C TYR A 77 0.19 11.17 17.42
N ASN A 78 0.43 12.23 18.21
CA ASN A 78 -0.46 13.39 18.27
C ASN A 78 -0.16 14.42 17.17
N GLN A 79 -1.11 15.31 16.90
CA GLN A 79 -0.91 16.43 15.98
C GLN A 79 0.37 17.24 16.32
N GLY A 80 1.22 17.45 15.31
CA GLY A 80 2.49 18.18 15.46
C GLY A 80 3.62 17.39 16.12
N SER A 81 3.43 16.10 16.41
CA SER A 81 4.52 15.19 16.79
C SER A 81 5.20 14.60 15.55
N THR A 82 6.50 14.27 15.67
CA THR A 82 7.26 13.57 14.63
C THR A 82 7.93 12.31 15.20
N GLY A 83 7.72 11.17 14.56
CA GLY A 83 8.31 9.89 14.96
C GLY A 83 9.10 9.23 13.85
N TYR A 84 10.21 8.58 14.20
CA TYR A 84 11.02 7.77 13.29
C TYR A 84 11.33 6.41 13.89
N PHE A 85 10.85 5.34 13.27
CA PHE A 85 11.12 3.97 13.72
C PHE A 85 11.89 3.20 12.67
N HIS A 86 13.01 2.59 13.03
CA HIS A 86 13.84 1.82 12.10
C HIS A 86 14.13 0.45 12.69
N LEU A 87 13.59 -0.60 12.08
CA LEU A 87 13.96 -1.99 12.33
C LEU A 87 15.03 -2.40 11.32
N THR A 88 16.23 -2.73 11.78
CA THR A 88 17.37 -2.99 10.90
C THR A 88 18.24 -4.16 11.37
N GLY A 89 18.89 -4.79 10.39
CA GLY A 89 19.96 -5.74 10.59
C GLY A 89 19.52 -7.18 10.29
N PRO A 90 20.45 -8.01 9.78
CA PRO A 90 20.15 -9.39 9.45
C PRO A 90 19.79 -10.17 10.72
N GLY A 91 18.69 -10.90 10.67
CA GLY A 91 18.18 -11.68 11.81
C GLY A 91 17.47 -10.85 12.89
N THR A 92 17.37 -9.53 12.73
CA THR A 92 16.46 -8.70 13.54
C THR A 92 15.03 -9.07 13.20
N THR A 93 14.23 -9.36 14.22
CA THR A 93 12.82 -9.74 14.05
C THR A 93 11.92 -8.87 14.90
N MET A 94 10.79 -8.44 14.33
CA MET A 94 9.69 -7.84 15.06
C MET A 94 8.43 -8.69 14.89
N ASP A 95 7.79 -9.09 15.98
CA ASP A 95 6.53 -9.82 15.94
C ASP A 95 5.52 -9.16 16.89
N LEU A 96 4.41 -8.66 16.34
CA LEU A 96 3.35 -8.00 17.12
C LEU A 96 2.39 -9.00 17.80
N GLY A 97 2.68 -10.31 17.72
CA GLY A 97 2.01 -11.39 18.45
C GLY A 97 0.59 -11.71 17.94
N VAL A 98 0.09 -12.92 18.22
CA VAL A 98 -1.17 -13.41 17.65
C VAL A 98 -2.44 -12.77 18.23
N GLY A 99 -3.30 -12.34 17.30
CA GLY A 99 -4.66 -11.88 17.49
C GLY A 99 -5.56 -12.92 18.16
N GLY A 100 -6.00 -12.59 19.36
CA GLY A 100 -7.24 -13.08 19.96
C GLY A 100 -8.13 -11.86 20.24
N PHE A 101 -9.46 -12.03 20.15
CA PHE A 101 -10.45 -10.96 20.29
C PHE A 101 -10.07 -9.95 21.38
N GLY A 102 -9.63 -8.75 20.98
CA GLY A 102 -9.21 -7.65 21.86
C GLY A 102 -7.72 -7.28 21.84
N ASN A 103 -6.86 -8.01 21.11
CA ASN A 103 -5.44 -7.69 20.93
C ASN A 103 -5.09 -7.69 19.43
N GLN A 104 -5.08 -6.52 18.80
CA GLN A 104 -4.67 -6.38 17.40
C GLN A 104 -3.27 -5.79 17.37
N GLY A 105 -2.33 -6.50 16.74
CA GLY A 105 -0.93 -6.09 16.61
C GLY A 105 -0.74 -4.95 15.62
N PHE A 106 -1.04 -3.70 16.01
CA PHE A 106 -1.01 -2.57 15.09
C PHE A 106 0.40 -2.00 14.87
N LEU A 107 0.76 -1.81 13.60
CA LEU A 107 1.79 -0.87 13.17
C LEU A 107 1.10 0.38 12.62
N GLU A 108 1.08 1.46 13.40
CA GLU A 108 0.42 2.72 13.05
C GLU A 108 1.46 3.83 12.90
N ILE A 109 1.50 4.44 11.71
CA ILE A 109 2.52 5.41 11.34
C ILE A 109 1.83 6.66 10.83
N GLY A 110 2.12 7.80 11.44
CA GLY A 110 1.41 9.05 11.19
C GLY A 110 -0.04 8.93 11.64
N ILE A 111 -0.26 8.88 12.96
CA ILE A 111 -1.61 8.76 13.53
C ILE A 111 -2.34 10.09 13.34
N GLU A 112 -2.04 11.09 14.16
CA GLU A 112 -2.41 12.51 13.95
C GLU A 112 -1.18 13.37 13.59
N GLY A 113 0.03 12.85 13.83
CA GLY A 113 1.31 13.52 13.56
C GLY A 113 1.97 13.08 12.24
N THR A 114 3.28 13.25 12.19
CA THR A 114 4.13 12.74 11.10
C THR A 114 4.92 11.52 11.60
N GLY A 115 4.73 10.38 10.95
CA GLY A 115 5.47 9.16 11.24
C GLY A 115 6.24 8.66 10.03
N ASP A 116 7.46 8.22 10.26
CA ASP A 116 8.30 7.54 9.27
C ASP A 116 8.80 6.23 9.88
N ALA A 117 8.58 5.12 9.19
CA ALA A 117 9.08 3.82 9.60
C ALA A 117 9.84 3.14 8.46
N ARG A 118 10.95 2.51 8.80
CA ARG A 118 11.77 1.73 7.88
C ARG A 118 12.01 0.32 8.42
N ILE A 119 11.93 -0.67 7.54
CA ILE A 119 12.38 -2.04 7.78
C ILE A 119 13.41 -2.35 6.70
N SER A 120 14.66 -2.57 7.09
CA SER A 120 15.77 -2.73 6.15
C SER A 120 16.78 -3.80 6.56
N ASP A 121 17.79 -3.97 5.72
CA ASP A 121 18.99 -4.79 5.95
C ASP A 121 18.66 -6.24 6.31
N GLY A 122 17.67 -6.82 5.64
CA GLY A 122 17.22 -8.20 5.86
C GLY A 122 16.43 -8.43 7.15
N ALA A 123 16.03 -7.37 7.87
CA ALA A 123 15.15 -7.50 9.03
C ALA A 123 13.78 -8.07 8.60
N SER A 124 13.12 -8.77 9.54
CA SER A 124 11.81 -9.39 9.31
C SER A 124 10.77 -8.88 10.29
N ALA A 125 9.60 -8.49 9.81
CA ALA A 125 8.48 -8.05 10.64
C ALA A 125 7.22 -8.85 10.35
N SER A 126 6.53 -9.25 11.41
CA SER A 126 5.22 -9.91 11.40
C SER A 126 4.25 -9.03 12.18
N VAL A 127 3.25 -8.50 11.48
CA VAL A 127 2.25 -7.58 12.03
C VAL A 127 0.85 -8.09 11.71
N HIS A 128 -0.15 -7.41 12.26
CA HIS A 128 -1.55 -7.75 12.12
C HIS A 128 -2.29 -6.68 11.29
N TRP A 129 -2.16 -5.42 11.72
CA TRP A 129 -2.68 -4.28 10.98
C TRP A 129 -1.56 -3.32 10.66
N ILE A 130 -1.64 -2.72 9.47
CA ILE A 130 -0.80 -1.60 9.09
C ILE A 130 -1.71 -0.44 8.76
N LYS A 131 -1.47 0.71 9.38
CA LYS A 131 -2.21 1.94 9.09
C LYS A 131 -1.23 3.09 8.91
N LEU A 132 -1.33 3.78 7.77
CA LEU A 132 -0.45 4.87 7.38
C LEU A 132 -1.28 6.13 7.14
N GLY A 133 -0.99 7.23 7.84
CA GLY A 133 -1.71 8.50 7.68
C GLY A 133 -3.19 8.42 8.10
N LEU A 134 -3.44 8.24 9.40
CA LEU A 134 -4.75 7.83 9.91
C LEU A 134 -5.76 8.98 10.00
N TRP A 135 -5.34 10.13 10.51
CA TRP A 135 -6.22 11.28 10.76
C TRP A 135 -5.94 12.48 9.85
N ASN A 136 -6.81 13.48 9.91
CA ASN A 136 -6.68 14.71 9.11
C ASN A 136 -5.32 15.40 9.33
N ASN A 137 -4.63 15.73 8.25
CA ASN A 137 -3.27 16.30 8.23
C ASN A 137 -2.15 15.38 8.75
N ALA A 138 -2.46 14.13 9.10
CA ALA A 138 -1.43 13.15 9.46
C ALA A 138 -0.67 12.69 8.22
N SER A 139 0.59 12.33 8.40
CA SER A 139 1.45 11.78 7.34
C SER A 139 2.19 10.57 7.84
N GLY A 140 2.01 9.42 7.18
CA GLY A 140 2.62 8.15 7.55
C GLY A 140 3.36 7.51 6.39
N THR A 141 4.66 7.25 6.56
CA THR A 141 5.48 6.56 5.57
C THR A 141 6.02 5.25 6.12
N LEU A 142 5.84 4.16 5.39
CA LEU A 142 6.47 2.86 5.66
C LEU A 142 7.36 2.46 4.49
N HIS A 143 8.64 2.20 4.74
CA HIS A 143 9.62 1.79 3.75
C HIS A 143 10.18 0.40 4.08
N VAL A 144 9.89 -0.59 3.23
CA VAL A 144 10.44 -1.95 3.31
C VAL A 144 11.46 -2.13 2.20
N THR A 145 12.71 -2.42 2.58
CA THR A 145 13.86 -2.23 1.67
C THR A 145 15.03 -3.13 2.01
N ASP A 146 16.10 -3.11 1.22
CA ASP A 146 17.35 -3.83 1.51
C ASP A 146 17.11 -5.31 1.89
N GLN A 147 16.32 -6.02 1.06
CA GLN A 147 15.90 -7.42 1.27
C GLN A 147 15.05 -7.70 2.53
N ALA A 148 14.59 -6.68 3.25
CA ALA A 148 13.72 -6.85 4.40
C ALA A 148 12.37 -7.49 4.03
N GLN A 149 11.76 -8.16 5.01
CA GLN A 149 10.50 -8.86 4.84
C GLN A 149 9.46 -8.31 5.82
N LEU A 150 8.27 -8.01 5.32
CA LEU A 150 7.12 -7.61 6.14
C LEU A 150 5.93 -8.49 5.80
N THR A 151 5.34 -9.13 6.80
CA THR A 151 4.10 -9.90 6.66
C THR A 151 2.99 -9.28 7.51
N CYS A 152 1.86 -8.95 6.88
CA CYS A 152 0.63 -8.52 7.53
C CYS A 152 -0.34 -9.70 7.57
N ASN A 153 -0.54 -10.30 8.73
CA ASN A 153 -1.24 -11.57 8.92
C ASN A 153 -2.77 -11.40 9.11
N PHE A 154 -3.51 -12.51 9.15
CA PHE A 154 -4.90 -12.65 9.66
C PHE A 154 -6.09 -12.17 8.81
N ASN A 155 -6.00 -12.13 7.49
CA ASN A 155 -7.06 -11.57 6.64
C ASN A 155 -7.35 -10.08 6.95
N GLU A 156 -6.36 -9.37 7.50
CA GLU A 156 -6.49 -7.99 7.95
C GLU A 156 -6.04 -7.01 6.85
N VAL A 157 -6.42 -5.75 7.01
CA VAL A 157 -6.28 -4.73 5.98
C VAL A 157 -5.05 -3.86 6.25
N ILE A 158 -4.30 -3.57 5.19
CA ILE A 158 -3.31 -2.49 5.13
C ILE A 158 -4.02 -1.23 4.64
N LEU A 159 -4.15 -0.24 5.53
CA LEU A 159 -4.75 1.06 5.24
C LEU A 159 -3.66 2.09 4.91
N ILE A 160 -3.76 2.69 3.73
CA ILE A 160 -2.78 3.67 3.24
C ILE A 160 -3.50 4.97 2.90
N GLY A 161 -3.38 5.96 3.78
CA GLY A 161 -4.11 7.21 3.69
C GLY A 161 -5.56 7.03 4.12
N GLU A 162 -5.80 6.76 5.40
CA GLU A 162 -7.17 6.55 5.88
C GLU A 162 -7.96 7.86 5.92
N ARG A 163 -7.35 8.96 6.40
CA ARG A 163 -7.88 10.34 6.34
C ARG A 163 -6.78 11.38 6.09
N GLY A 164 -5.53 10.96 6.27
CA GLY A 164 -4.34 11.75 6.01
C GLY A 164 -3.63 11.29 4.74
N GLN A 165 -2.30 11.34 4.79
CA GLN A 165 -1.42 10.92 3.71
C GLN A 165 -0.66 9.67 4.13
N GLY A 166 -0.88 8.56 3.45
CA GLY A 166 -0.16 7.31 3.66
C GLY A 166 0.76 7.00 2.48
N THR A 167 1.97 6.52 2.76
CA THR A 167 2.92 6.08 1.73
C THR A 167 3.54 4.74 2.11
N LEU A 168 3.41 3.74 1.25
CA LEU A 168 4.15 2.48 1.32
C LEU A 168 5.19 2.43 0.20
N ILE A 169 6.45 2.19 0.57
CA ILE A 169 7.57 2.02 -0.37
C ILE A 169 8.14 0.61 -0.17
N VAL A 170 8.26 -0.12 -1.27
CA VAL A 170 8.88 -1.45 -1.32
C VAL A 170 9.96 -1.42 -2.39
N ASP A 171 11.23 -1.39 -2.01
CA ASP A 171 12.33 -1.31 -2.97
C ASP A 171 13.56 -2.14 -2.59
N GLN A 172 14.59 -2.14 -3.43
CA GLN A 172 15.89 -2.78 -3.15
C GLN A 172 15.76 -4.25 -2.67
N GLY A 173 14.75 -4.95 -3.18
CA GLY A 173 14.39 -6.33 -2.86
C GLY A 173 13.66 -6.55 -1.54
N GLY A 174 13.17 -5.49 -0.90
CA GLY A 174 12.19 -5.57 0.15
C GLY A 174 10.93 -6.30 -0.32
N LYS A 175 10.27 -7.03 0.59
CA LYS A 175 9.05 -7.77 0.27
C LYS A 175 7.97 -7.54 1.30
N VAL A 176 6.74 -7.35 0.81
CA VAL A 176 5.55 -7.18 1.63
C VAL A 176 4.52 -8.24 1.22
N LEU A 177 4.16 -9.09 2.17
CA LEU A 177 3.06 -10.04 2.07
C LEU A 177 1.91 -9.56 2.95
N GLY A 178 0.68 -9.61 2.44
CA GLY A 178 -0.50 -9.28 3.21
C GLY A 178 -1.76 -9.85 2.59
N THR A 179 -2.93 -9.52 3.14
CA THR A 179 -4.20 -9.98 2.59
C THR A 179 -4.82 -8.93 1.69
N TYR A 180 -4.98 -7.69 2.16
CA TYR A 180 -5.79 -6.69 1.48
C TYR A 180 -5.20 -5.28 1.64
N ILE A 181 -5.21 -4.48 0.57
CA ILE A 181 -4.87 -3.05 0.64
C ILE A 181 -6.09 -2.18 0.32
N LEU A 182 -6.35 -1.21 1.20
CA LEU A 182 -7.25 -0.09 0.97
C LEU A 182 -6.45 1.21 0.95
N SER A 183 -6.47 1.92 -0.18
CA SER A 183 -5.75 3.19 -0.37
C SER A 183 -6.71 4.37 -0.51
N ALA A 184 -6.44 5.44 0.24
CA ALA A 184 -7.20 6.69 0.25
C ALA A 184 -8.69 6.49 0.61
N THR A 185 -8.98 6.11 1.86
CA THR A 185 -10.35 5.85 2.37
C THR A 185 -10.93 7.04 3.12
N ASN A 186 -12.13 6.90 3.71
CA ASN A 186 -12.74 7.75 4.74
C ASN A 186 -12.65 9.26 4.50
N THR A 187 -12.95 9.72 3.28
CA THR A 187 -13.03 11.15 2.97
C THR A 187 -14.12 11.84 3.81
N GLU A 188 -13.75 12.89 4.55
CA GLU A 188 -14.69 13.71 5.32
C GLU A 188 -14.96 15.05 4.63
N ALA A 189 -16.23 15.45 4.54
CA ALA A 189 -16.60 16.73 3.92
C ALA A 189 -15.94 17.92 4.64
N GLY A 190 -15.25 18.77 3.88
CA GLY A 190 -14.56 19.96 4.41
C GLY A 190 -13.14 19.71 4.93
N THR A 191 -12.58 18.51 4.70
CA THR A 191 -11.19 18.16 5.06
C THR A 191 -10.30 18.05 3.82
N LEU A 192 -8.99 17.85 4.03
CA LEU A 192 -8.08 17.52 2.92
C LEU A 192 -8.46 16.17 2.33
N THR A 193 -8.34 16.04 1.01
CA THR A 193 -8.55 14.75 0.35
C THR A 193 -7.49 13.75 0.83
N PRO A 194 -7.88 12.58 1.38
CA PRO A 194 -6.94 11.56 1.80
C PRO A 194 -6.15 11.05 0.59
N THR A 195 -4.87 10.75 0.81
CA THR A 195 -3.98 10.25 -0.24
C THR A 195 -3.28 8.98 0.21
N GLY A 196 -3.27 7.97 -0.66
CA GLY A 196 -2.54 6.75 -0.44
C GLY A 196 -1.59 6.48 -1.60
N THR A 197 -0.30 6.38 -1.32
CA THR A 197 0.73 6.15 -2.33
C THR A 197 1.41 4.81 -2.09
N ILE A 198 1.54 4.00 -3.12
CA ILE A 198 2.25 2.72 -3.11
C ILE A 198 3.31 2.74 -4.20
N LEU A 199 4.56 2.53 -3.82
CA LEU A 199 5.67 2.37 -4.76
C LEU A 199 6.32 1.01 -4.57
N VAL A 200 6.36 0.21 -5.64
CA VAL A 200 7.13 -1.03 -5.71
C VAL A 200 8.21 -0.86 -6.78
N ASP A 201 9.47 -0.84 -6.38
CA ASP A 201 10.59 -0.39 -7.21
C ASP A 201 11.81 -1.32 -7.16
N GLY A 202 12.35 -1.65 -8.32
CA GLY A 202 13.61 -2.39 -8.45
C GLY A 202 13.44 -3.91 -8.44
N ILE A 203 14.43 -4.58 -9.03
CA ILE A 203 14.45 -6.04 -9.17
C ILE A 203 14.46 -6.72 -7.80
N GLY A 204 13.62 -7.74 -7.67
CA GLY A 204 13.49 -8.55 -6.45
C GLY A 204 12.55 -7.96 -5.40
N SER A 205 12.11 -6.71 -5.57
CA SER A 205 11.10 -6.08 -4.73
C SER A 205 9.73 -6.64 -5.06
N ASP A 206 8.98 -7.05 -4.04
CA ASP A 206 7.71 -7.76 -4.23
C ASP A 206 6.61 -7.27 -3.28
N LEU A 207 5.43 -7.01 -3.83
CA LEU A 207 4.22 -6.73 -3.07
C LEU A 207 3.16 -7.78 -3.41
N THR A 208 2.89 -8.70 -2.48
CA THR A 208 1.93 -9.78 -2.69
C THR A 208 0.76 -9.66 -1.73
N MET A 209 -0.44 -9.50 -2.27
CA MET A 209 -1.69 -9.51 -1.53
C MET A 209 -2.49 -10.78 -1.85
N GLU A 210 -2.95 -11.49 -0.83
CA GLU A 210 -3.74 -12.72 -1.02
C GLU A 210 -5.12 -12.42 -1.63
N HIS A 211 -5.70 -11.24 -1.34
CA HIS A 211 -6.96 -10.75 -1.88
C HIS A 211 -6.73 -9.50 -2.74
N GLN A 212 -7.40 -8.38 -2.49
CA GLN A 212 -7.43 -7.23 -3.40
C GLN A 212 -6.42 -6.14 -3.03
N ILE A 213 -6.09 -5.34 -4.04
CA ILE A 213 -5.52 -4.01 -3.88
C ILE A 213 -6.52 -3.01 -4.46
N GLU A 214 -6.95 -2.05 -3.64
CA GLU A 214 -7.88 -1.01 -4.06
C GLU A 214 -7.29 0.39 -3.93
N LEU A 215 -7.34 1.15 -5.02
CA LEU A 215 -6.84 2.53 -5.10
C LEU A 215 -7.97 3.53 -5.23
N GLY A 216 -7.88 4.61 -4.48
CA GLY A 216 -8.84 5.70 -4.56
C GLY A 216 -10.19 5.24 -4.03
N ASN A 217 -10.20 4.76 -2.78
CA ASN A 217 -11.42 4.29 -2.14
C ASN A 217 -12.46 5.41 -2.07
N ASP A 218 -12.08 6.52 -1.45
CA ASP A 218 -12.85 7.76 -1.37
C ASP A 218 -12.00 9.00 -1.71
N GLY A 219 -10.67 8.86 -1.72
CA GLY A 219 -9.69 9.91 -1.99
C GLY A 219 -8.82 9.62 -3.22
N MET A 220 -7.55 10.05 -3.17
CA MET A 220 -6.58 9.84 -4.26
C MET A 220 -5.60 8.71 -3.94
N GLY A 221 -5.79 7.55 -4.56
CA GLY A 221 -4.89 6.39 -4.44
C GLY A 221 -4.01 6.25 -5.67
N VAL A 222 -2.70 6.06 -5.46
CA VAL A 222 -1.73 5.87 -6.55
C VAL A 222 -0.86 4.66 -6.24
N MET A 223 -0.70 3.77 -7.23
CA MET A 223 0.26 2.68 -7.19
C MET A 223 1.19 2.75 -8.39
N THR A 224 2.49 2.59 -8.16
CA THR A 224 3.49 2.47 -9.22
C THR A 224 4.32 1.21 -9.03
N VAL A 225 4.41 0.37 -10.06
CA VAL A 225 5.28 -0.81 -10.11
C VAL A 225 6.30 -0.60 -11.23
N ARG A 226 7.58 -0.56 -10.89
CA ARG A 226 8.62 -0.20 -11.87
C ARG A 226 9.98 -0.86 -11.66
N ASN A 227 10.85 -0.68 -12.66
CA ASN A 227 12.25 -1.09 -12.66
C ASN A 227 12.46 -2.59 -12.34
N GLY A 228 11.58 -3.45 -12.87
CA GLY A 228 11.65 -4.90 -12.68
C GLY A 228 11.06 -5.42 -11.37
N ALA A 229 10.38 -4.57 -10.60
CA ALA A 229 9.61 -5.00 -9.43
C ALA A 229 8.38 -5.84 -9.80
N THR A 230 7.91 -6.64 -8.85
CA THR A 230 6.71 -7.48 -8.98
C THR A 230 5.65 -7.08 -7.97
N ALA A 231 4.39 -7.16 -8.39
CA ALA A 231 3.24 -7.09 -7.51
C ALA A 231 2.22 -8.16 -7.90
N SER A 232 1.48 -8.68 -6.93
CA SER A 232 0.44 -9.67 -7.20
C SER A 232 -0.76 -9.58 -6.28
N THR A 233 -1.92 -9.98 -6.81
CA THR A 233 -3.18 -10.19 -6.08
C THR A 233 -3.65 -11.63 -6.28
N GLY A 234 -4.21 -12.25 -5.24
CA GLY A 234 -4.60 -13.67 -5.24
C GLY A 234 -6.03 -13.95 -5.74
N ASP A 235 -6.43 -15.24 -5.68
CA ASP A 235 -7.57 -15.75 -6.47
C ASP A 235 -8.93 -15.18 -6.06
N PHE A 236 -9.04 -14.67 -4.83
CA PHE A 236 -10.25 -14.07 -4.30
C PHE A 236 -10.26 -12.55 -4.39
N GLY A 237 -9.25 -11.93 -5.02
CA GLY A 237 -9.18 -10.49 -5.18
C GLY A 237 -8.30 -10.01 -6.34
N GLY A 238 -8.87 -9.16 -7.21
CA GLY A 238 -8.10 -8.46 -8.24
C GLY A 238 -7.63 -7.07 -7.82
N MET A 239 -7.29 -6.28 -8.82
CA MET A 239 -6.91 -4.89 -8.68
C MET A 239 -8.11 -3.99 -8.99
N VAL A 240 -8.43 -3.06 -8.08
CA VAL A 240 -9.48 -2.05 -8.30
C VAL A 240 -8.85 -0.66 -8.31
N VAL A 241 -9.06 0.08 -9.40
CA VAL A 241 -8.48 1.41 -9.62
C VAL A 241 -9.59 2.44 -9.72
N GLY A 242 -9.73 3.30 -8.73
CA GLY A 242 -10.82 4.27 -8.62
C GLY A 242 -12.10 3.57 -8.17
N VAL A 243 -12.23 3.35 -6.86
CA VAL A 243 -13.41 2.71 -6.26
C VAL A 243 -14.56 3.71 -6.22
N ASN A 244 -14.55 4.68 -5.31
CA ASN A 244 -15.46 5.85 -5.33
C ASN A 244 -14.69 7.17 -5.53
N GLY A 245 -13.36 7.15 -5.37
CA GLY A 245 -12.48 8.30 -5.54
C GLY A 245 -11.68 8.27 -6.85
N GLN A 246 -10.44 8.75 -6.76
CA GLN A 246 -9.48 8.81 -7.86
C GLN A 246 -8.40 7.76 -7.66
N GLY A 247 -8.33 6.76 -8.54
CA GLY A 247 -7.28 5.75 -8.53
C GLY A 247 -6.37 5.87 -9.75
N GLU A 248 -5.07 5.76 -9.54
CA GLU A 248 -4.08 5.71 -10.60
C GLU A 248 -3.12 4.52 -10.42
N LEU A 249 -3.05 3.66 -11.44
CA LEU A 249 -2.11 2.55 -11.51
C LEU A 249 -1.10 2.80 -12.64
N ASN A 250 0.19 2.82 -12.29
CA ASN A 250 1.29 2.92 -13.23
C ASN A 250 2.15 1.65 -13.19
N ILE A 251 2.29 0.98 -14.34
CA ILE A 251 3.20 -0.15 -14.51
C ILE A 251 4.20 0.23 -15.59
N GLU A 252 5.44 0.46 -15.19
CA GLU A 252 6.46 1.04 -16.08
C GLU A 252 7.84 0.42 -15.94
N SER A 253 8.73 0.71 -16.89
CA SER A 253 10.15 0.33 -16.81
C SER A 253 10.41 -1.15 -16.44
N GLY A 254 9.61 -2.09 -16.97
CA GLY A 254 9.77 -3.52 -16.70
C GLY A 254 9.04 -4.05 -15.47
N GLY A 255 8.25 -3.23 -14.78
CA GLY A 255 7.43 -3.68 -13.65
C GLY A 255 6.32 -4.66 -14.09
N VAL A 256 5.94 -5.58 -13.19
CA VAL A 256 4.92 -6.59 -13.48
C VAL A 256 3.88 -6.64 -12.36
N LEU A 257 2.61 -6.50 -12.73
CA LEU A 257 1.47 -6.78 -11.85
C LEU A 257 0.75 -8.03 -12.35
N THR A 258 0.49 -8.99 -11.46
CA THR A 258 -0.36 -10.16 -11.76
C THR A 258 -1.61 -10.11 -10.90
N SER A 259 -2.79 -10.18 -11.51
CA SER A 259 -4.07 -10.27 -10.80
C SER A 259 -4.75 -11.58 -11.19
N THR A 260 -4.89 -12.49 -10.24
CA THR A 260 -5.55 -13.77 -10.52
C THR A 260 -7.08 -13.69 -10.36
N GLY A 261 -7.59 -12.71 -9.59
CA GLY A 261 -9.00 -12.34 -9.52
C GLY A 261 -9.43 -11.21 -10.47
N ASP A 262 -10.75 -10.99 -10.57
CA ASP A 262 -11.35 -9.96 -11.43
C ASP A 262 -10.89 -8.55 -11.04
N SER A 263 -10.52 -7.75 -12.04
CA SER A 263 -9.99 -6.41 -11.87
C SER A 263 -10.91 -5.35 -12.49
N THR A 264 -10.97 -4.16 -11.89
CA THR A 264 -11.83 -3.07 -12.35
C THR A 264 -11.12 -1.72 -12.37
N ILE A 265 -11.36 -0.91 -13.40
CA ILE A 265 -10.92 0.48 -13.50
C ILE A 265 -12.15 1.38 -13.54
N GLY A 266 -12.37 2.21 -12.52
CA GLY A 266 -13.53 3.08 -12.36
C GLY A 266 -14.78 2.29 -11.97
N LEU A 267 -14.86 1.90 -10.69
CA LEU A 267 -15.91 1.02 -10.16
C LEU A 267 -17.20 1.78 -9.81
N GLY A 268 -17.08 2.91 -9.11
CA GLY A 268 -18.19 3.70 -8.57
C GLY A 268 -18.65 4.82 -9.49
N ILE A 269 -19.81 5.39 -9.20
CA ILE A 269 -20.35 6.56 -9.92
C ILE A 269 -19.42 7.75 -9.68
N ASP A 270 -19.11 8.52 -10.73
CA ASP A 270 -18.19 9.67 -10.72
C ASP A 270 -16.75 9.38 -10.26
N SER A 271 -16.41 8.10 -10.01
CA SER A 271 -15.05 7.68 -9.75
C SER A 271 -14.17 7.87 -11.00
N THR A 272 -12.88 8.12 -10.78
CA THR A 272 -11.89 8.21 -11.87
C THR A 272 -10.84 7.13 -11.65
N GLY A 273 -10.90 6.07 -12.45
CA GLY A 273 -9.86 5.05 -12.49
C GLY A 273 -8.96 5.22 -13.70
N ARG A 274 -7.64 5.29 -13.52
CA ARG A 274 -6.69 5.36 -14.64
C ARG A 274 -5.59 4.32 -14.47
N ALA A 275 -5.42 3.45 -15.45
CA ALA A 275 -4.29 2.53 -15.50
C ALA A 275 -3.42 2.81 -16.72
N LYS A 276 -2.11 2.88 -16.51
CA LYS A 276 -1.10 3.04 -17.55
C LYS A 276 -0.09 1.90 -17.47
N VAL A 277 0.07 1.17 -18.57
CA VAL A 277 1.12 0.16 -18.73
C VAL A 277 2.04 0.58 -19.88
N SER A 278 3.30 0.86 -19.56
CA SER A 278 4.23 1.45 -20.53
C SER A 278 5.67 0.97 -20.39
N GLY A 279 6.42 0.93 -21.48
CA GLY A 279 7.82 0.53 -21.47
C GLY A 279 8.03 -0.98 -21.70
N LEU A 280 9.25 -1.32 -22.11
CA LEU A 280 9.62 -2.70 -22.43
C LEU A 280 9.61 -3.58 -21.18
N GLY A 281 8.97 -4.75 -21.27
CA GLY A 281 8.89 -5.71 -20.17
C GLY A 281 7.77 -5.42 -19.18
N SER A 282 7.20 -4.22 -19.21
CA SER A 282 6.10 -3.84 -18.33
C SER A 282 4.83 -4.63 -18.66
N LYS A 283 4.21 -5.25 -17.64
CA LYS A 283 3.07 -6.15 -17.84
C LYS A 283 2.02 -6.03 -16.73
N TRP A 284 0.75 -6.01 -17.12
CA TRP A 284 -0.36 -6.38 -16.24
C TRP A 284 -0.97 -7.70 -16.75
N ASP A 285 -0.82 -8.76 -15.97
CA ASP A 285 -1.35 -10.09 -16.27
C ASP A 285 -2.63 -10.36 -15.48
N ILE A 286 -3.74 -10.48 -16.18
CA ILE A 286 -5.09 -10.81 -15.67
C ILE A 286 -5.61 -12.01 -16.46
N SER A 287 -4.72 -12.86 -16.99
CA SER A 287 -5.09 -13.93 -17.92
C SER A 287 -6.03 -15.00 -17.33
N ALA A 288 -6.07 -15.09 -16.00
CA ALA A 288 -6.95 -15.99 -15.25
C ALA A 288 -8.37 -15.44 -15.04
N ALA A 289 -8.60 -14.14 -15.28
CA ALA A 289 -9.82 -13.44 -14.86
C ALA A 289 -10.30 -12.37 -15.86
N THR A 290 -11.29 -11.58 -15.43
CA THR A 290 -11.89 -10.49 -16.22
C THR A 290 -11.29 -9.14 -15.85
N LEU A 291 -10.99 -8.32 -16.85
CA LEU A 291 -10.76 -6.89 -16.67
C LEU A 291 -12.01 -6.12 -17.08
N THR A 292 -12.55 -5.30 -16.16
CA THR A 292 -13.63 -4.35 -16.43
C THR A 292 -13.08 -2.93 -16.46
N VAL A 293 -13.41 -2.15 -17.50
CA VAL A 293 -13.06 -0.72 -17.58
C VAL A 293 -14.33 0.11 -17.68
N GLY A 294 -14.58 0.92 -16.65
CA GLY A 294 -15.78 1.73 -16.45
C GLY A 294 -16.83 1.05 -15.57
N PHE A 295 -17.83 1.84 -15.18
CA PHE A 295 -18.84 1.47 -14.19
C PHE A 295 -19.60 0.18 -14.56
N ALA A 296 -19.70 -0.73 -13.59
CA ALA A 296 -20.35 -2.04 -13.70
C ALA A 296 -21.79 -2.08 -13.16
N GLY A 297 -22.38 -0.94 -12.78
CA GLY A 297 -23.73 -0.95 -12.21
C GLY A 297 -24.80 -1.34 -13.24
N ASN A 298 -25.49 -2.42 -12.93
CA ASN A 298 -26.64 -2.90 -13.67
C ASN A 298 -27.87 -2.03 -13.39
N GLY A 299 -28.21 -1.14 -14.32
CA GLY A 299 -29.55 -0.57 -14.43
C GLY A 299 -29.72 0.84 -13.84
N GLY A 300 -29.97 1.80 -14.73
CA GLY A 300 -30.43 3.15 -14.38
C GLY A 300 -29.83 4.22 -15.31
N THR A 301 -30.68 5.06 -15.90
CA THR A 301 -30.23 6.30 -16.57
C THR A 301 -29.82 7.32 -15.52
N LEU A 302 -28.53 7.44 -15.25
CA LEU A 302 -27.93 8.53 -14.47
C LEU A 302 -26.81 9.18 -15.30
N HIS A 303 -26.78 10.51 -15.31
CA HIS A 303 -25.67 11.29 -15.83
C HIS A 303 -24.46 11.09 -14.90
N MET A 304 -23.32 10.63 -15.41
CA MET A 304 -22.09 10.41 -14.63
C MET A 304 -20.92 11.13 -15.32
N GLY A 305 -20.04 11.76 -14.54
CA GLY A 305 -18.91 12.58 -15.01
C GLY A 305 -17.52 11.97 -14.77
N GLY A 306 -17.42 10.68 -14.46
CA GLY A 306 -16.14 9.99 -14.25
C GLY A 306 -15.37 9.70 -15.55
N ASP A 307 -14.04 9.64 -15.48
CA ASP A 307 -13.13 9.42 -16.63
C ASP A 307 -12.31 8.11 -16.51
N PRO A 308 -12.93 6.91 -16.57
CA PRO A 308 -12.17 5.66 -16.55
C PRO A 308 -11.30 5.50 -17.81
N GLY A 309 -10.05 5.10 -17.63
CA GLY A 309 -9.08 5.00 -18.73
C GLY A 309 -8.05 3.90 -18.56
N LEU A 310 -7.81 3.17 -19.65
CA LEU A 310 -6.69 2.25 -19.79
C LEU A 310 -5.78 2.74 -20.94
N LEU A 311 -4.54 3.06 -20.60
CA LEU A 311 -3.52 3.46 -21.55
C LEU A 311 -2.43 2.38 -21.62
N VAL A 312 -2.22 1.84 -22.82
CA VAL A 312 -1.07 0.96 -23.08
C VAL A 312 -0.18 1.55 -24.16
N SER A 313 1.08 1.83 -23.81
CA SER A 313 2.04 2.49 -24.70
C SER A 313 3.41 1.82 -24.65
N ASP A 314 4.30 2.18 -25.58
CA ASP A 314 5.73 1.89 -25.49
C ASP A 314 6.10 0.42 -25.24
N ARG A 315 5.33 -0.50 -25.85
CA ARG A 315 5.45 -1.97 -25.71
C ARG A 315 5.04 -2.55 -24.34
N GLY A 316 4.35 -1.77 -23.51
CA GLY A 316 3.62 -2.29 -22.37
C GLY A 316 2.59 -3.33 -22.82
N LEU A 317 2.31 -4.28 -21.92
CA LEU A 317 1.47 -5.43 -22.19
C LEU A 317 0.36 -5.56 -21.15
N VAL A 318 -0.88 -5.71 -21.61
CA VAL A 318 -2.01 -6.15 -20.77
C VAL A 318 -2.51 -7.45 -21.35
N GLU A 319 -2.54 -8.51 -20.54
CA GLU A 319 -3.14 -9.80 -20.88
C GLU A 319 -4.33 -10.01 -19.95
N THR A 320 -5.48 -10.42 -20.48
CA THR A 320 -6.69 -10.66 -19.68
C THR A 320 -7.47 -11.82 -20.25
N GLY A 321 -8.17 -12.59 -19.41
CA GLY A 321 -9.03 -13.68 -19.88
C GLY A 321 -10.25 -13.16 -20.65
N GLN A 322 -10.90 -12.13 -20.11
CA GLN A 322 -12.03 -11.41 -20.71
C GLN A 322 -11.89 -9.90 -20.49
N LEU A 323 -12.28 -9.11 -21.49
CA LEU A 323 -12.32 -7.65 -21.38
C LEU A 323 -13.75 -7.16 -21.45
N HIS A 324 -14.24 -6.59 -20.35
CA HIS A 324 -15.52 -5.92 -20.27
C HIS A 324 -15.32 -4.40 -20.33
N LEU A 325 -16.05 -3.76 -21.22
CA LEU A 325 -16.07 -2.31 -21.32
C LEU A 325 -17.43 -1.82 -20.81
N GLY A 326 -17.38 -1.07 -19.72
CA GLY A 326 -18.51 -0.44 -19.05
C GLY A 326 -19.25 0.56 -19.93
N VAL A 327 -20.32 1.13 -19.38
CA VAL A 327 -21.43 1.64 -20.19
C VAL A 327 -21.18 3.03 -20.82
N TYR A 328 -20.22 3.85 -20.38
CA TYR A 328 -20.05 5.24 -20.89
C TYR A 328 -18.61 5.78 -20.88
N ASP A 329 -18.37 6.89 -21.60
CA ASP A 329 -17.11 7.65 -21.82
C ASP A 329 -15.80 6.93 -21.48
N LEU A 330 -15.43 5.98 -22.35
CA LEU A 330 -14.22 5.19 -22.24
C LEU A 330 -13.10 5.78 -23.10
N ASN A 331 -11.95 6.03 -22.48
CA ASN A 331 -10.69 6.29 -23.18
C ASN A 331 -9.81 5.02 -23.17
N LEU A 332 -9.81 4.30 -24.29
CA LEU A 332 -8.87 3.20 -24.55
C LEU A 332 -7.88 3.64 -25.63
N MET A 333 -6.63 3.87 -25.23
CA MET A 333 -5.56 4.28 -26.14
C MET A 333 -4.48 3.20 -26.22
N MET A 334 -4.17 2.78 -27.45
CA MET A 334 -3.19 1.73 -27.70
C MET A 334 -2.16 2.17 -28.74
N SER A 335 -0.88 2.11 -28.38
CA SER A 335 0.20 2.25 -29.37
C SER A 335 1.20 1.08 -29.26
N ARG A 336 1.23 0.25 -30.31
CA ARG A 336 2.18 -0.88 -30.51
C ARG A 336 2.08 -2.02 -29.47
N THR A 337 0.87 -2.32 -28.99
CA THR A 337 0.56 -3.35 -27.98
C THR A 337 -0.05 -4.60 -28.61
N ARG A 338 0.19 -5.79 -28.02
CA ARG A 338 -0.52 -7.04 -28.34
C ARG A 338 -1.45 -7.39 -27.18
N PHE A 339 -2.76 -7.48 -27.39
CA PHE A 339 -3.58 -8.35 -26.55
C PHE A 339 -3.33 -9.79 -27.03
N ARG A 340 -2.78 -10.65 -26.19
CA ARG A 340 -2.78 -12.09 -26.42
C ARG A 340 -3.93 -12.65 -25.59
N SER A 341 -4.94 -13.24 -26.26
CA SER A 341 -6.11 -13.88 -25.65
C SER A 341 -7.26 -12.96 -25.20
N ILE A 342 -7.85 -12.12 -26.06
CA ILE A 342 -9.26 -11.73 -25.82
C ILE A 342 -10.11 -12.93 -26.23
N LYS A 343 -10.65 -13.69 -25.26
CA LYS A 343 -11.59 -14.78 -25.58
C LYS A 343 -12.94 -14.22 -26.04
N GLU A 344 -13.40 -13.13 -25.41
CA GLU A 344 -14.61 -12.39 -25.77
C GLU A 344 -14.43 -10.89 -25.44
N LEU A 345 -14.87 -10.02 -26.36
CA LEU A 345 -15.04 -8.58 -26.10
C LEU A 345 -16.54 -8.32 -25.94
N ALA A 346 -16.97 -8.09 -24.71
CA ALA A 346 -18.39 -7.85 -24.40
C ALA A 346 -18.65 -6.36 -24.18
N PHE A 347 -19.74 -5.87 -24.77
CA PHE A 347 -20.25 -4.53 -24.55
C PHE A 347 -21.61 -4.61 -23.85
N SER A 348 -21.84 -3.78 -22.83
CA SER A 348 -23.18 -3.67 -22.23
C SER A 348 -24.20 -3.14 -23.26
N PRO A 349 -25.43 -3.67 -23.34
CA PRO A 349 -26.41 -3.36 -24.39
C PRO A 349 -27.01 -1.94 -24.34
N SER A 350 -26.76 -1.18 -23.27
CA SER A 350 -27.55 0.00 -22.92
C SER A 350 -26.78 1.30 -23.19
N VAL A 351 -27.16 2.02 -24.26
CA VAL A 351 -26.82 3.43 -24.58
C VAL A 351 -25.37 3.68 -25.06
N VAL A 352 -25.25 4.18 -26.29
CA VAL A 352 -23.99 4.46 -26.98
C VAL A 352 -23.79 5.98 -27.05
N ARG A 353 -22.76 6.53 -26.38
CA ARG A 353 -22.18 7.84 -26.71
C ARG A 353 -20.64 7.79 -26.64
N ASN A 354 -19.99 8.38 -27.64
CA ASN A 354 -18.55 8.67 -27.81
C ASN A 354 -17.53 7.61 -27.32
N ARG A 355 -17.47 6.45 -27.97
CA ARG A 355 -16.33 5.52 -27.83
C ARG A 355 -15.16 5.98 -28.71
N ARG A 356 -13.99 6.27 -28.13
CA ARG A 356 -12.74 6.44 -28.88
C ARG A 356 -11.79 5.28 -28.57
N ILE A 357 -11.90 4.21 -29.36
CA ILE A 357 -10.85 3.19 -29.43
C ILE A 357 -9.84 3.68 -30.48
N ALA A 358 -8.73 4.25 -30.03
CA ALA A 358 -7.65 4.69 -30.92
C ALA A 358 -6.60 3.57 -31.03
N CYS A 359 -6.68 2.76 -32.09
CA CYS A 359 -5.63 1.80 -32.43
C CYS A 359 -4.63 2.46 -33.39
N LEU A 360 -3.46 2.85 -32.89
CA LEU A 360 -2.42 3.51 -33.69
C LEU A 360 -1.53 2.52 -34.48
N SER A 361 -1.91 1.23 -34.60
CA SER A 361 -1.09 0.22 -35.29
C SER A 361 -1.88 -0.62 -36.30
N ARG A 362 -1.32 -0.80 -37.51
CA ARG A 362 -1.91 -1.48 -38.68
C ARG A 362 -2.11 -3.01 -38.55
N ARG A 363 -2.09 -3.59 -37.34
CA ARG A 363 -2.17 -5.05 -37.14
C ARG A 363 -2.99 -5.43 -35.91
N CYS A 364 -4.29 -5.17 -35.94
CA CYS A 364 -5.25 -5.99 -35.21
C CYS A 364 -5.93 -6.90 -36.24
N ARG A 365 -5.70 -8.21 -36.18
CA ARG A 365 -6.61 -9.18 -36.82
C ARG A 365 -7.50 -9.71 -35.71
N SER A 366 -8.81 -9.65 -35.98
CA SER A 366 -9.91 -10.22 -35.21
C SER A 366 -9.67 -11.67 -34.85
#